data_AF-A0A3B8VHR1-F1
#
_entry.id   AF-A0A3B8VHR1-F1
#
_cell.length_a   1.000
_cell.length_b   1.000
_cell.length_c   1.000
_cell.angle_alpha   90.00
_cell.angle_beta   90.00
_cell.angle_gamma   90.00
#
_symmetry.space_group_name_H-M   'P 1'
#
loop_
_entity.id
_entity.type
_entity.pdbx_description
1 polymer ?
#
loop_
_entity_poly.entity_id
_entity_poly.type
_entity_poly.pdbx_seq_one_letter_code
_entity_poly.pdbx_strand_id
1 'polypeptide(L)'
;LAYTLASEKMPWLLVNITLPLIVLSGKFMADIVERIEWRSLTRNGGLLVIAAVPIFVLLLWQLAFFEPTQRSVINIVLPLALAVVLLGMAASGFYVARRMGQQAFGAVALLGLVAMLAVLTVRTGWIASYQNGDTPVEMIVYTQTSPDITRLLDTIEATGAGDTIPLTIDQTSGFTWPWAWYLRNETNVNFPSYSGSSVVSNPGAPIVVVHSQNQDAADEGLRGIYTKGERIRHRWWFPESTYRNLTPTKFVKAIFDRESWRRTMDYWLNREGVSDRLGSEDSYVYFQQGFQQNFSEQP
;
A
#
# COMPACT_ATOMS: atom_id res chain seq x y z
N LEU A 1 16.09 -17.43 9.41
CA LEU A 1 15.76 -18.26 10.59
C LEU A 1 15.77 -17.46 11.89
N ALA A 2 16.82 -16.67 12.19
CA ALA A 2 16.78 -15.78 13.37
C ALA A 2 15.67 -14.70 13.28
N TYR A 3 15.55 -14.00 12.15
CA TYR A 3 14.50 -12.98 11.95
C TYR A 3 13.07 -13.52 11.89
N THR A 4 12.88 -14.82 11.66
CA THR A 4 11.55 -15.46 11.69
C THR A 4 11.12 -15.81 13.11
N LEU A 5 12.06 -15.84 14.07
CA LEU A 5 11.85 -16.17 15.48
C LEU A 5 11.88 -14.94 16.39
N ALA A 6 12.37 -13.80 15.90
CA ALA A 6 12.35 -12.54 16.64
C ALA A 6 10.91 -12.05 16.88
N SER A 7 10.64 -11.54 18.08
CA SER A 7 9.32 -11.01 18.48
C SER A 7 8.95 -9.76 17.68
N GLU A 8 9.94 -8.90 17.41
CA GLU A 8 9.79 -7.69 16.61
C GLU A 8 9.95 -8.01 15.12
N LYS A 9 8.90 -7.72 14.34
CA LYS A 9 8.86 -7.96 12.89
C LYS A 9 8.80 -6.64 12.14
N MET A 10 9.98 -6.08 11.90
CA MET A 10 10.11 -4.78 11.29
C MET A 10 10.73 -4.87 9.88
N PRO A 11 10.28 -4.06 8.90
CA PRO A 11 10.75 -4.17 7.51
C PRO A 11 12.28 -4.06 7.35
N TRP A 12 12.95 -3.23 8.17
CA TRP A 12 14.40 -3.02 8.07
C TRP A 12 15.24 -4.26 8.39
N LEU A 13 14.67 -5.25 9.07
CA LEU A 13 15.36 -6.51 9.39
C LEU A 13 15.71 -7.32 8.12
N LEU A 14 15.00 -7.07 7.01
CA LEU A 14 15.22 -7.77 5.74
C LEU A 14 16.33 -7.16 4.89
N VAL A 15 16.78 -5.93 5.17
CA VAL A 15 17.73 -5.19 4.31
C VAL A 15 19.02 -5.99 4.05
N ASN A 16 19.55 -6.64 5.10
CA ASN A 16 20.78 -7.44 5.02
C ASN A 16 20.65 -8.70 4.13
N ILE A 17 19.42 -9.16 3.88
CA ILE A 17 19.13 -10.31 3.01
C ILE A 17 18.79 -9.82 1.60
N THR A 18 17.99 -8.76 1.51
CA THR A 18 17.51 -8.21 0.25
C THR A 18 18.66 -7.69 -0.62
N LEU A 19 19.64 -6.98 -0.04
CA LEU A 19 20.74 -6.40 -0.81
C LEU A 19 21.60 -7.46 -1.54
N PRO A 20 22.14 -8.51 -0.88
CA PRO A 20 22.84 -9.58 -1.58
C PRO A 20 21.98 -10.30 -2.63
N LEU A 21 20.69 -10.53 -2.33
CA LEU A 21 19.78 -11.19 -3.28
C LEU A 21 19.57 -10.38 -4.55
N ILE A 22 19.51 -9.05 -4.46
CA ILE A 22 19.42 -8.17 -5.63
C ILE A 22 20.64 -8.35 -6.52
N VAL A 23 21.85 -8.32 -5.95
CA VAL A 23 23.11 -8.49 -6.70
C VAL A 23 23.19 -9.88 -7.35
N LEU A 24 22.86 -10.93 -6.59
CA LEU A 24 22.85 -12.30 -7.11
C LEU A 24 21.81 -12.49 -8.22
N SER A 25 20.63 -11.89 -8.09
CA SER A 25 19.58 -11.94 -9.12
C SER A 25 20.03 -11.21 -10.38
N GLY A 26 20.68 -10.05 -10.24
CA GLY A 26 21.25 -9.32 -11.38
C GLY A 26 22.32 -10.13 -12.11
N LYS A 27 23.24 -10.76 -11.37
CA LYS A 27 24.24 -11.67 -11.96
C LYS A 27 23.57 -12.86 -12.65
N PHE A 28 22.61 -13.51 -12.01
CA PHE A 28 21.90 -14.65 -12.59
C PHE A 28 21.21 -14.26 -13.91
N MET A 29 20.56 -13.09 -13.95
CA MET A 29 19.95 -12.59 -15.19
C MET A 29 21.00 -12.32 -16.27
N ALA A 30 22.16 -11.75 -15.92
CA ALA A 30 23.27 -11.55 -16.85
C ALA A 30 23.79 -12.89 -17.41
N ASP A 31 24.05 -13.87 -16.55
CA ASP A 31 24.52 -15.20 -16.94
C ASP A 31 23.52 -15.90 -17.89
N ILE A 32 22.21 -15.63 -17.78
CA ILE A 32 21.18 -16.13 -18.70
C ILE A 32 21.21 -15.38 -20.04
N VAL A 33 21.27 -14.05 -19.99
CA VAL A 33 21.30 -13.20 -21.18
C VAL A 33 22.53 -13.49 -22.06
N GLU A 34 23.69 -13.73 -21.45
CA GLU A 34 24.94 -14.04 -22.15
C GLU A 34 24.89 -15.40 -22.88
N ARG A 35 24.08 -16.35 -22.39
CA ARG A 35 23.91 -17.67 -23.03
C ARG A 35 23.00 -17.63 -24.26
N ILE A 36 22.33 -16.52 -24.53
CA ILE A 36 21.39 -16.41 -25.65
C ILE A 36 22.15 -16.05 -26.92
N GLU A 37 22.10 -16.95 -27.91
CA GLU A 37 22.57 -16.66 -29.26
C GLU A 37 21.58 -15.76 -30.01
N TRP A 38 21.70 -14.44 -29.83
CA TRP A 38 20.80 -13.43 -30.40
C TRP A 38 20.56 -13.54 -31.92
N ARG A 39 21.56 -13.99 -32.68
CA ARG A 39 21.43 -14.21 -34.14
C ARG A 39 20.53 -15.39 -34.50
N SER A 40 20.59 -16.47 -33.70
CA SER A 40 19.71 -17.63 -33.86
C SER A 40 18.28 -17.29 -33.40
N LEU A 41 18.16 -16.45 -32.37
CA LEU A 41 16.90 -15.98 -31.82
C LEU A 41 16.01 -15.29 -32.86
N THR A 42 16.55 -14.30 -33.58
CA THR A 42 15.79 -13.52 -34.55
C THR A 42 15.37 -14.36 -35.76
N ARG A 43 16.21 -15.30 -36.19
CA ARG A 43 15.94 -16.18 -37.34
C ARG A 43 14.92 -17.28 -37.06
N ASN A 44 14.76 -17.67 -35.78
CA ASN A 44 13.90 -18.78 -35.37
C ASN A 44 12.62 -18.34 -34.64
N GLY A 45 12.29 -17.04 -34.66
CA GLY A 45 11.06 -16.50 -34.06
C GLY A 45 11.12 -16.31 -32.55
N GLY A 46 12.30 -16.31 -31.92
CA GLY A 46 12.43 -16.14 -30.47
C GLY A 46 12.01 -14.76 -29.96
N LEU A 47 12.06 -13.71 -30.80
CA LEU A 47 11.47 -12.41 -30.44
C LEU A 47 9.96 -12.49 -30.20
N LEU A 48 9.25 -13.34 -30.95
CA LEU A 48 7.82 -13.54 -30.74
C LEU A 48 7.56 -14.22 -29.38
N VAL A 49 8.48 -15.05 -28.89
CA VAL A 49 8.33 -15.71 -27.58
C VAL A 49 8.35 -14.69 -26.45
N ILE A 50 9.21 -13.67 -26.53
CA ILE A 50 9.28 -12.59 -25.52
C ILE A 50 7.93 -11.89 -25.37
N ALA A 51 7.26 -11.58 -26.49
CA ALA A 51 5.94 -10.94 -26.49
C ALA A 51 4.80 -11.93 -26.19
N ALA A 52 4.92 -13.18 -26.63
CA ALA A 52 3.88 -14.20 -26.46
C ALA A 52 3.74 -14.64 -25.00
N VAL A 53 4.81 -14.62 -24.20
CA VAL A 53 4.77 -15.07 -22.79
C VAL A 53 3.87 -14.19 -21.93
N PRO A 54 4.01 -12.84 -21.89
CA PRO A 54 3.08 -11.97 -21.18
C PRO A 54 1.63 -12.16 -21.64
N ILE A 55 1.39 -12.26 -22.94
CA ILE A 55 0.05 -12.46 -23.51
C ILE A 55 -0.53 -13.80 -23.04
N PHE A 56 0.28 -14.87 -23.09
CA PHE A 56 -0.13 -16.19 -22.64
C PHE A 56 -0.52 -16.19 -21.17
N VAL A 57 0.27 -15.54 -20.31
CA VAL A 57 -0.04 -15.40 -18.87
C VAL A 57 -1.35 -14.63 -18.65
N LEU A 58 -1.56 -13.53 -19.38
CA LEU A 58 -2.79 -12.73 -19.27
C LEU A 58 -4.04 -13.49 -19.74
N LEU A 59 -3.94 -14.24 -20.86
CA LEU A 59 -5.05 -15.06 -21.36
C LEU A 59 -5.33 -16.25 -20.43
N LEU A 60 -4.29 -16.87 -19.88
CA LEU A 60 -4.42 -17.94 -18.90
C LEU A 60 -5.10 -17.41 -17.63
N TRP A 61 -4.70 -16.24 -17.15
CA TRP A 61 -5.36 -15.55 -16.06
C TRP A 61 -6.83 -15.30 -16.36
N GLN A 62 -7.15 -14.73 -17.52
CA GLN A 62 -8.52 -14.45 -17.93
C GLN A 62 -9.38 -15.72 -18.00
N LEU A 63 -8.83 -16.84 -18.48
CA LEU A 63 -9.53 -18.13 -18.51
C LEU A 63 -9.75 -18.68 -17.09
N ALA A 64 -8.71 -18.66 -16.23
CA ALA A 64 -8.78 -19.17 -14.87
C ALA A 64 -9.76 -18.40 -13.97
N PHE A 65 -9.90 -17.09 -14.21
CA PHE A 65 -10.80 -16.21 -13.46
C PHE A 65 -12.04 -15.80 -14.26
N PHE A 66 -12.40 -16.55 -15.30
CA PHE A 66 -13.61 -16.28 -16.08
C PHE A 66 -14.89 -16.41 -15.24
N GLU A 67 -15.70 -15.36 -15.20
CA GLU A 67 -16.98 -15.34 -14.49
C GLU A 67 -18.15 -15.44 -15.46
N PRO A 68 -19.09 -16.38 -15.24
CA PRO A 68 -20.28 -16.48 -16.06
C PRO A 68 -21.09 -15.18 -16.00
N THR A 69 -21.41 -14.65 -17.16
CA THR A 69 -22.29 -13.49 -17.33
C THR A 69 -23.75 -13.94 -17.46
N GLN A 70 -24.70 -13.00 -17.41
CA GLN A 70 -26.12 -13.30 -17.61
C GLN A 70 -26.43 -13.89 -19.02
N ARG A 71 -25.52 -13.75 -19.99
CA ARG A 71 -25.71 -14.24 -21.37
C ARG A 71 -25.15 -15.67 -21.51
N SER A 72 -26.05 -16.63 -21.71
CA SER A 72 -25.73 -18.07 -21.73
C SER A 72 -24.70 -18.49 -22.79
N VAL A 73 -24.74 -17.90 -23.99
CA VAL A 73 -23.83 -18.28 -25.10
C VAL A 73 -22.39 -17.87 -24.81
N ILE A 74 -22.16 -16.69 -24.23
CA ILE A 74 -20.81 -16.16 -23.94
C ILE A 74 -20.09 -17.04 -22.92
N ASN A 75 -20.84 -17.61 -21.97
CA ASN A 75 -20.30 -18.47 -20.92
C ASN A 75 -19.70 -19.78 -21.43
N ILE A 76 -19.98 -20.15 -22.69
CA ILE A 76 -19.41 -21.33 -23.35
C ILE A 76 -18.41 -20.90 -24.42
N VAL A 77 -18.79 -19.96 -25.28
CA VAL A 77 -18.00 -19.58 -26.45
C VAL A 77 -16.68 -18.92 -26.05
N LEU A 78 -16.70 -17.98 -25.10
CA LEU A 78 -15.51 -17.24 -24.70
C LEU A 78 -14.44 -18.11 -24.02
N PRO A 79 -14.75 -18.92 -22.98
CA PRO A 79 -13.74 -19.79 -22.38
C PRO A 79 -13.23 -20.86 -23.37
N LEU A 80 -14.10 -21.36 -24.27
CA LEU A 80 -13.68 -22.28 -25.32
C LEU A 80 -12.71 -21.61 -26.31
N ALA A 81 -13.01 -20.39 -26.75
CA ALA A 81 -12.13 -19.62 -27.62
C ALA A 81 -10.78 -19.33 -26.95
N LEU A 82 -10.79 -18.90 -25.68
CA LEU A 82 -9.58 -18.70 -24.89
C LEU A 82 -8.75 -20.00 -24.78
N ALA A 83 -9.40 -21.13 -24.50
CA ALA A 83 -8.73 -22.43 -24.44
C ALA A 83 -8.10 -22.83 -25.78
N VAL A 84 -8.80 -22.63 -26.90
CA VAL A 84 -8.26 -22.91 -28.25
C VAL A 84 -7.06 -22.02 -28.56
N VAL A 85 -7.14 -20.72 -28.26
CA VAL A 85 -6.02 -19.78 -28.45
C VAL A 85 -4.82 -20.19 -27.58
N LEU A 86 -5.04 -20.49 -26.30
CA LEU A 86 -3.98 -20.94 -25.39
C LEU A 86 -3.33 -22.25 -25.87
N LEU A 87 -4.11 -23.21 -26.36
CA LEU A 87 -3.59 -24.45 -26.95
C LEU A 87 -2.76 -24.18 -28.21
N GLY A 88 -3.22 -23.26 -29.08
CA GLY A 88 -2.48 -22.84 -30.27
C GLY A 88 -1.16 -22.15 -29.92
N MET A 89 -1.15 -21.28 -28.91
CA MET A 89 0.06 -20.65 -28.38
C MET A 89 1.02 -21.68 -27.77
N ALA A 90 0.50 -22.64 -26.99
CA ALA A 90 1.31 -23.70 -26.39
C ALA A 90 1.93 -24.62 -27.46
N ALA A 91 1.17 -25.02 -28.48
CA ALA A 91 1.65 -25.82 -29.59
C ALA A 91 2.72 -25.08 -30.41
N SER A 92 2.48 -23.79 -30.69
CA SER A 92 3.46 -22.92 -31.37
C SER A 92 4.73 -22.75 -30.53
N GLY A 93 4.58 -22.51 -29.23
CA GLY A 93 5.70 -22.43 -28.29
C GLY A 93 6.51 -23.73 -28.26
N PHE A 94 5.84 -24.89 -28.25
CA PHE A 94 6.50 -26.20 -28.30
C PHE A 94 7.25 -26.44 -29.61
N TYR A 95 6.65 -26.07 -30.75
CA TYR A 95 7.32 -26.14 -32.06
C TYR A 95 8.57 -25.27 -32.10
N VAL A 96 8.46 -24.03 -31.62
CA VAL A 96 9.58 -23.09 -31.53
C VAL A 96 10.65 -23.64 -30.59
N ALA A 97 10.28 -24.16 -29.41
CA ALA A 97 11.19 -24.75 -28.44
C ALA A 97 11.97 -25.95 -29.00
N ARG A 98 11.35 -26.78 -29.84
CA ARG A 98 12.06 -27.87 -30.55
C ARG A 98 13.04 -27.35 -31.59
N ARG A 99 12.73 -26.23 -32.27
CA ARG A 99 13.58 -25.65 -33.32
C ARG A 99 14.80 -24.90 -32.76
N MET A 100 14.63 -24.16 -31.67
CA MET A 100 15.71 -23.36 -31.05
C MET A 100 16.42 -24.06 -29.89
N GLY A 101 15.88 -25.18 -29.41
CA GLY A 101 16.34 -25.87 -28.22
C GLY A 101 15.64 -25.38 -26.95
N GLN A 102 15.37 -26.31 -26.03
CA GLN A 102 14.59 -26.04 -24.81
C GLN A 102 15.29 -25.03 -23.87
N GLN A 103 16.62 -25.07 -23.79
CA GLN A 103 17.39 -24.14 -22.94
C GLN A 103 17.27 -22.69 -23.44
N ALA A 104 17.44 -22.48 -24.75
CA ALA A 104 17.29 -21.16 -25.36
C ALA A 104 15.85 -20.66 -25.24
N PHE A 105 14.86 -21.51 -25.50
CA PHE A 105 13.45 -21.15 -25.30
C PHE A 105 13.15 -20.74 -23.87
N GLY A 106 13.63 -21.50 -22.88
CA GLY A 106 13.44 -21.20 -21.46
C GLY A 106 14.06 -19.86 -21.04
N ALA A 107 15.28 -19.57 -21.51
CA ALA A 107 15.94 -18.29 -21.25
C ALA A 107 15.14 -17.10 -21.80
N VAL A 108 14.61 -17.24 -23.02
CA VAL A 108 13.85 -16.20 -23.70
C VAL A 108 12.46 -16.03 -23.09
N ALA A 109 11.82 -17.13 -22.68
CA ALA A 109 10.56 -17.08 -21.98
C ALA A 109 10.70 -16.40 -20.61
N LEU A 110 11.80 -16.70 -19.90
CA LEU A 110 12.12 -16.00 -18.65
C LEU A 110 12.34 -14.50 -18.89
N LEU A 111 13.00 -14.09 -19.96
CA LEU A 111 13.14 -12.66 -20.31
C LEU A 111 11.79 -11.99 -20.54
N GLY A 112 10.86 -12.64 -21.25
CA GLY A 112 9.49 -12.14 -21.42
C GLY A 112 8.76 -11.99 -20.09
N LEU A 113 8.87 -12.98 -19.20
CA LEU A 113 8.28 -12.94 -17.87
C LEU A 113 8.88 -11.82 -17.01
N VAL A 114 10.21 -11.68 -17.00
CA VAL A 114 10.92 -10.63 -16.27
C VAL A 114 10.54 -9.24 -16.79
N ALA A 115 10.42 -9.07 -18.11
CA ALA A 115 9.96 -7.81 -18.69
C ALA A 115 8.54 -7.45 -18.24
N MET A 116 7.62 -8.42 -18.22
CA MET A 116 6.26 -8.21 -17.69
C MET A 116 6.29 -7.79 -16.21
N LEU A 117 7.06 -8.49 -15.37
CA LEU A 117 7.20 -8.16 -13.95
C LEU A 117 7.88 -6.81 -13.73
N ALA A 118 8.83 -6.42 -14.58
CA ALA A 118 9.47 -5.11 -14.53
C ALA A 118 8.45 -3.99 -14.81
N VAL A 119 7.60 -4.15 -15.82
CA VAL A 119 6.50 -3.19 -16.10
C VAL A 119 5.55 -3.08 -14.90
N LEU A 120 5.17 -4.20 -14.31
CA LEU A 120 4.30 -4.23 -13.12
C LEU A 120 4.96 -3.60 -11.90
N THR A 121 6.28 -3.75 -11.76
CA THR A 121 7.09 -3.13 -10.71
C THR A 121 7.12 -1.61 -10.89
N VAL A 122 7.38 -1.13 -12.11
CA VAL A 122 7.36 0.31 -12.42
C VAL A 122 5.97 0.92 -12.16
N ARG A 123 4.91 0.27 -12.63
CA ARG A 123 3.53 0.71 -12.36
C ARG A 123 3.24 0.78 -10.86
N THR A 124 3.56 -0.28 -10.13
CA THR A 124 3.32 -0.38 -8.68
C THR A 124 4.12 0.66 -7.92
N GLY A 125 5.40 0.85 -8.28
CA GLY A 125 6.24 1.90 -7.69
C GLY A 125 5.69 3.29 -7.95
N TRP A 126 5.21 3.56 -9.17
CA TRP A 126 4.57 4.83 -9.49
C TRP A 126 3.32 5.09 -8.65
N ILE A 127 2.44 4.10 -8.52
CA ILE A 127 1.23 4.20 -7.70
C ILE A 127 1.60 4.46 -6.23
N ALA A 128 2.53 3.67 -5.69
CA ALA A 128 2.96 3.79 -4.30
C ALA A 128 3.60 5.15 -3.98
N SER A 129 4.40 5.71 -4.91
CA SER A 129 5.12 6.96 -4.67
C SER A 129 4.32 8.21 -5.01
N TYR A 130 3.47 8.19 -6.04
CA TYR A 130 2.84 9.41 -6.59
C TYR A 130 1.32 9.44 -6.47
N GLN A 131 0.63 8.29 -6.41
CA GLN A 131 -0.82 8.26 -6.27
C GLN A 131 -1.23 8.08 -4.80
N ASN A 132 -0.58 7.15 -4.11
CA ASN A 132 -0.85 6.78 -2.73
C ASN A 132 0.27 7.24 -1.78
N GLY A 133 0.96 8.33 -2.11
CA GLY A 133 2.15 8.78 -1.39
C GLY A 133 1.89 9.11 0.09
N ASP A 134 0.65 9.43 0.44
CA ASP A 134 0.21 9.73 1.80
C ASP A 134 -0.78 8.70 2.35
N THR A 135 -1.26 7.74 1.54
CA THR A 135 -2.33 6.79 1.89
C THR A 135 -1.78 5.35 2.01
N PRO A 136 -1.89 4.69 3.18
CA PRO A 136 -1.15 3.45 3.50
C PRO A 136 -1.84 2.18 2.94
N VAL A 137 -2.21 2.18 1.66
CA VAL A 137 -2.80 1.02 0.97
C VAL A 137 -1.76 0.05 0.41
N GLU A 138 -0.48 0.37 0.54
CA GLU A 138 0.65 -0.47 0.11
C GLU A 138 1.32 -1.14 1.31
N MET A 139 1.62 -2.44 1.20
CA MET A 139 2.31 -3.20 2.27
C MET A 139 3.71 -2.68 2.64
N ILE A 140 4.31 -1.81 1.83
CA ILE A 140 5.60 -1.18 2.15
C ILE A 140 5.45 -0.13 3.27
N VAL A 141 4.24 0.38 3.50
CA VAL A 141 3.96 1.40 4.51
C VAL A 141 3.62 0.74 5.85
N TYR A 142 4.57 0.77 6.77
CA TYR A 142 4.37 0.27 8.13
C TYR A 142 3.51 1.20 9.01
N THR A 143 3.77 2.51 8.93
CA THR A 143 3.03 3.58 9.59
C THR A 143 3.49 4.89 8.98
N GLN A 144 2.56 5.81 8.76
CA GLN A 144 2.89 7.15 8.29
C GLN A 144 1.95 8.20 8.89
N THR A 145 2.36 9.46 8.82
CA THR A 145 1.51 10.62 9.13
C THR A 145 0.38 10.72 8.12
N SER A 146 -0.82 11.07 8.57
CA SER A 146 -1.95 11.27 7.65
C SER A 146 -1.98 12.68 7.02
N PRO A 147 -2.68 12.86 5.88
CA PRO A 147 -2.95 14.16 5.28
C PRO A 147 -3.71 15.12 6.19
N ASP A 148 -4.45 14.61 7.18
CA ASP A 148 -5.21 15.45 8.12
C ASP A 148 -4.28 16.33 8.95
N ILE A 149 -3.07 15.85 9.23
CA ILE A 149 -2.04 16.61 9.94
C ILE A 149 -1.57 17.80 9.12
N THR A 150 -1.33 17.62 7.82
CA THR A 150 -0.92 18.73 6.93
C THR A 150 -2.06 19.72 6.73
N ARG A 151 -3.32 19.25 6.61
CA ARG A 151 -4.49 20.15 6.52
C ARG A 151 -4.68 20.99 7.78
N LEU A 152 -4.50 20.39 8.96
CA LEU A 152 -4.57 21.13 10.21
C LEU A 152 -3.38 22.07 10.36
N LEU A 153 -2.17 21.67 9.92
CA LEU A 153 -1.01 22.56 9.90
C LEU A 153 -1.26 23.80 9.04
N ASP A 154 -1.82 23.64 7.82
CA ASP A 154 -2.17 24.78 6.95
C ASP A 154 -3.15 25.75 7.65
N THR A 155 -4.08 25.21 8.45
CA THR A 155 -5.03 26.02 9.24
C THR A 155 -4.33 26.74 10.40
N ILE A 156 -3.42 26.06 11.10
CA ILE A 156 -2.63 26.63 12.19
C ILE A 156 -1.78 27.80 11.66
N GLU A 157 -1.08 27.60 10.54
CA GLU A 157 -0.26 28.62 9.90
C GLU A 157 -1.10 29.81 9.41
N ALA A 158 -2.24 29.56 8.76
CA ALA A 158 -3.12 30.61 8.25
C ALA A 158 -3.74 31.47 9.37
N THR A 159 -3.93 30.90 10.55
CA THR A 159 -4.50 31.61 11.70
C THR A 159 -3.45 32.28 12.59
N GLY A 160 -2.15 32.00 12.39
CA GLY A 160 -1.07 32.48 13.25
C GLY A 160 -1.02 31.80 14.62
N ALA A 161 -1.67 30.64 14.75
CA ALA A 161 -1.61 29.79 15.94
C ALA A 161 -0.23 29.13 16.05
N GLY A 162 0.30 29.04 17.26
CA GLY A 162 1.68 28.65 17.55
C GLY A 162 2.66 29.81 17.59
N ASP A 163 2.41 30.91 16.87
CA ASP A 163 3.24 32.13 16.94
C ASP A 163 2.58 33.16 17.89
N THR A 164 1.59 33.89 17.37
CA THR A 164 0.91 34.97 18.10
C THR A 164 -0.26 34.46 18.94
N ILE A 165 -0.89 33.38 18.50
CA ILE A 165 -2.05 32.76 19.13
C ILE A 165 -1.62 31.45 19.80
N PRO A 166 -2.00 31.20 21.07
CA PRO A 166 -1.64 29.95 21.74
C PRO A 166 -2.24 28.73 21.04
N LEU A 167 -1.47 27.65 20.97
CA LEU A 167 -1.88 26.36 20.44
C LEU A 167 -1.58 25.27 21.47
N THR A 168 -2.54 24.39 21.73
CA THR A 168 -2.37 23.29 22.69
C THR A 168 -2.59 21.94 22.01
N ILE A 169 -1.62 21.03 22.17
CA ILE A 169 -1.63 19.70 21.54
C ILE A 169 -1.38 18.63 22.60
N ASP A 170 -2.32 17.72 22.79
CA ASP A 170 -2.20 16.59 23.70
C ASP A 170 -1.05 15.65 23.28
N GLN A 171 -0.15 15.36 24.23
CA GLN A 171 0.98 14.44 24.03
C GLN A 171 0.72 13.00 24.47
N THR A 172 -0.49 12.68 24.94
CA THR A 172 -0.88 11.31 25.31
C THR A 172 -0.47 10.32 24.21
N SER A 173 0.06 9.15 24.59
CA SER A 173 0.56 8.13 23.64
C SER A 173 1.74 8.58 22.74
N GLY A 174 2.46 9.65 23.10
CA GLY A 174 3.59 10.15 22.29
C GLY A 174 3.14 10.88 21.02
N PHE A 175 1.98 11.55 21.07
CA PHE A 175 1.38 12.31 19.98
C PHE A 175 2.12 13.61 19.63
N THR A 176 3.10 14.00 20.44
CA THR A 176 3.96 15.16 20.19
C THR A 176 4.63 15.11 18.81
N TRP A 177 4.98 13.92 18.31
CA TRP A 177 5.46 13.75 16.94
C TRP A 177 4.29 13.47 15.98
N PRO A 178 4.16 14.17 14.84
CA PRO A 178 5.17 15.03 14.20
C PRO A 178 5.05 16.53 14.52
N TRP A 179 4.12 16.94 15.38
CA TRP A 179 3.86 18.37 15.67
C TRP A 179 5.11 19.15 16.10
N ALA A 180 5.92 18.59 16.99
CA ALA A 180 7.17 19.23 17.43
C ALA A 180 8.16 19.50 16.29
N TRP A 181 8.09 18.77 15.17
CA TRP A 181 8.91 19.01 13.99
C TRP A 181 8.36 20.12 13.11
N TYR A 182 7.05 20.08 12.83
CA TYR A 182 6.39 21.07 11.99
C TYR A 182 6.40 22.45 12.67
N LEU A 183 6.08 22.47 13.96
CA LEU A 183 5.98 23.68 14.77
C LEU A 183 7.29 24.03 15.51
N ARG A 184 8.44 23.53 15.04
CA ARG A 184 9.74 23.68 15.73
C ARG A 184 10.21 25.14 15.87
N ASN A 185 9.67 26.04 15.06
CA ASN A 185 10.00 27.46 15.08
C ASN A 185 8.94 28.29 15.84
N GLU A 186 7.84 27.65 16.24
CA GLU A 186 6.72 28.28 16.93
C GLU A 186 7.00 28.34 18.44
N THR A 187 6.68 29.47 19.07
CA THR A 187 7.05 29.72 20.48
C THR A 187 5.87 29.62 21.44
N ASN A 188 4.65 29.58 20.92
CA ASN A 188 3.38 29.61 21.67
C ASN A 188 2.60 28.30 21.48
N VAL A 189 3.32 27.16 21.51
CA VAL A 189 2.78 25.81 21.41
C VAL A 189 3.02 25.04 22.70
N ASN A 190 1.94 24.50 23.29
CA ASN A 190 1.97 23.72 24.51
C ASN A 190 1.67 22.25 24.24
N PHE A 191 2.41 21.34 24.89
CA PHE A 191 2.22 19.90 24.79
C PHE A 191 1.84 19.25 26.13
N PRO A 192 0.66 19.53 26.70
CA PRO A 192 0.22 18.89 27.95
C PRO A 192 -0.11 17.41 27.74
N SER A 193 0.06 16.59 28.78
CA SER A 193 -0.49 15.23 28.78
C SER A 193 -1.83 15.24 29.50
N TYR A 194 -2.91 14.86 28.82
CA TYR A 194 -4.23 14.76 29.44
C TYR A 194 -4.51 13.40 30.08
N SER A 195 -3.54 12.48 30.07
CA SER A 195 -3.61 11.20 30.76
C SER A 195 -3.76 11.37 32.29
N GLY A 196 -4.89 10.94 32.86
CA GLY A 196 -5.01 10.72 34.30
C GLY A 196 -5.53 11.87 35.16
N SER A 197 -6.72 12.41 34.84
CA SER A 197 -7.66 13.09 35.77
C SER A 197 -7.65 14.62 35.94
N SER A 198 -7.05 15.42 35.05
CA SER A 198 -7.39 16.85 34.93
C SER A 198 -7.60 17.25 33.48
N VAL A 199 -8.81 16.94 33.02
CA VAL A 199 -9.25 17.07 31.64
C VAL A 199 -9.61 18.52 31.33
N VAL A 200 -8.99 19.04 30.28
CA VAL A 200 -9.45 20.04 29.27
C VAL A 200 -10.61 20.98 29.68
N SER A 201 -10.57 21.57 30.88
CA SER A 201 -11.61 22.55 31.31
C SER A 201 -11.20 23.98 30.94
N ASN A 202 -9.89 24.23 30.82
CA ASN A 202 -9.35 25.50 30.36
C ASN A 202 -8.00 25.27 29.66
N PRO A 203 -7.98 24.88 28.38
CA PRO A 203 -6.76 24.61 27.64
C PRO A 203 -5.95 25.87 27.26
N GLY A 204 -6.45 27.08 27.57
CA GLY A 204 -5.72 28.34 27.40
C GLY A 204 -5.39 28.74 25.96
N ALA A 205 -5.96 28.04 24.97
CA ALA A 205 -5.64 28.18 23.55
C ALA A 205 -6.91 28.05 22.70
N PRO A 206 -7.15 28.92 21.70
CA PRO A 206 -8.32 28.81 20.84
C PRO A 206 -8.31 27.58 19.92
N ILE A 207 -7.16 26.92 19.71
CA ILE A 207 -7.04 25.66 18.98
C ILE A 207 -6.47 24.61 19.93
N VAL A 208 -7.19 23.49 20.05
CA VAL A 208 -6.81 22.39 20.95
C VAL A 208 -6.92 21.07 20.20
N VAL A 209 -5.81 20.34 20.16
CA VAL A 209 -5.78 18.98 19.61
C VAL A 209 -5.73 17.99 20.77
N VAL A 210 -6.71 17.09 20.83
CA VAL A 210 -6.87 16.12 21.92
C VAL A 210 -6.76 14.71 21.38
N HIS A 211 -6.04 13.83 22.07
CA HIS A 211 -5.96 12.43 21.71
C HIS A 211 -7.33 11.75 21.80
N SER A 212 -7.65 10.82 20.89
CA SER A 212 -8.94 10.09 20.87
C SER A 212 -9.33 9.45 22.22
N GLN A 213 -8.38 8.86 22.95
CA GLN A 213 -8.58 8.35 24.32
C GLN A 213 -9.17 9.37 25.32
N ASN A 214 -8.94 10.67 25.10
CA ASN A 214 -9.40 11.75 25.96
C ASN A 214 -10.60 12.51 25.36
N GLN A 215 -11.18 12.01 24.26
CA GLN A 215 -12.26 12.67 23.54
C GLN A 215 -13.49 12.91 24.42
N ASP A 216 -14.03 11.86 25.06
CA ASP A 216 -15.27 11.96 25.85
C ASP A 216 -15.16 13.05 26.92
N ALA A 217 -13.99 13.12 27.55
CA ALA A 217 -13.71 14.05 28.61
C ALA A 217 -13.52 15.49 28.06
N ALA A 218 -12.89 15.64 26.88
CA ALA A 218 -12.80 16.93 26.20
C ALA A 218 -14.16 17.44 25.69
N ASP A 219 -15.00 16.56 25.14
CA ASP A 219 -16.36 16.89 24.71
C ASP A 219 -17.22 17.39 25.89
N GLU A 220 -17.03 16.83 27.09
CA GLU A 220 -17.68 17.32 28.32
C GLU A 220 -17.08 18.66 28.80
N GLY A 221 -15.75 18.74 28.91
CA GLY A 221 -15.04 19.90 29.47
C GLY A 221 -15.07 21.16 28.60
N LEU A 222 -15.16 21.00 27.28
CA LEU A 222 -15.17 22.11 26.31
C LEU A 222 -16.56 22.52 25.85
N ARG A 223 -17.60 21.84 26.34
CA ARG A 223 -18.97 22.04 25.89
C ARG A 223 -19.43 23.48 26.03
N GLY A 224 -19.92 24.06 24.94
CA GLY A 224 -20.45 25.42 24.91
C GLY A 224 -19.38 26.52 24.84
N ILE A 225 -18.09 26.17 24.90
CA ILE A 225 -16.97 27.10 24.75
C ILE A 225 -16.25 26.85 23.42
N TYR A 226 -16.18 25.60 22.96
CA TYR A 226 -15.57 25.20 21.69
C TYR A 226 -16.62 24.61 20.74
N THR A 227 -16.22 24.45 19.48
CA THR A 227 -16.91 23.62 18.48
C THR A 227 -16.90 22.16 18.90
N LYS A 228 -17.74 21.35 18.26
CA LYS A 228 -17.63 19.89 18.36
C LYS A 228 -16.26 19.46 17.84
N GLY A 229 -15.63 18.48 18.49
CA GLY A 229 -14.35 17.93 18.04
C GLY A 229 -14.47 17.35 16.63
N GLU A 230 -13.59 17.80 15.73
CA GLU A 230 -13.47 17.25 14.38
C GLU A 230 -12.37 16.19 14.38
N ARG A 231 -12.69 14.99 13.89
CA ARG A 231 -11.73 13.88 13.90
C ARG A 231 -10.61 14.13 12.89
N ILE A 232 -9.39 13.87 13.33
CA ILE A 232 -8.21 13.84 12.48
C ILE A 232 -7.48 12.52 12.68
N ARG A 233 -7.12 11.86 11.59
CA ARG A 233 -6.22 10.71 11.66
C ARG A 233 -4.83 11.27 11.94
N HIS A 234 -4.19 10.88 13.03
CA HIS A 234 -2.85 11.38 13.35
C HIS A 234 -1.80 10.56 12.60
N ARG A 235 -1.84 9.24 12.78
CA ARG A 235 -1.04 8.26 12.05
C ARG A 235 -1.95 7.18 11.51
N TRP A 236 -1.57 6.58 10.39
CA TRP A 236 -2.30 5.47 9.80
C TRP A 236 -1.37 4.46 9.13
N TRP A 237 -1.85 3.23 9.01
CA TRP A 237 -1.06 2.10 8.52
C TRP A 237 -1.90 1.06 7.78
N PHE A 238 -1.18 0.22 7.03
CA PHE A 238 -1.73 -0.88 6.28
C PHE A 238 -2.42 -1.91 7.20
N PRO A 239 -3.60 -2.47 6.83
CA PRO A 239 -4.31 -3.47 7.63
C PRO A 239 -3.57 -4.79 7.73
N GLU A 240 -2.75 -4.92 8.77
CA GLU A 240 -1.91 -6.09 9.01
C GLU A 240 -2.71 -7.36 9.35
N SER A 241 -3.97 -7.22 9.76
CA SER A 241 -4.89 -8.34 10.00
C SER A 241 -5.03 -9.25 8.78
N THR A 242 -4.78 -8.71 7.57
CA THR A 242 -4.77 -9.43 6.30
C THR A 242 -3.71 -10.53 6.25
N TYR A 243 -2.53 -10.34 6.85
CA TYR A 243 -1.42 -11.30 6.79
C TYR A 243 -0.96 -11.84 8.15
N ARG A 244 -1.15 -11.10 9.26
CA ARG A 244 -0.70 -11.53 10.60
C ARG A 244 -1.36 -12.81 11.09
N ASN A 245 -2.56 -13.10 10.60
CA ASN A 245 -3.35 -14.28 10.98
C ASN A 245 -3.17 -15.48 10.03
N LEU A 246 -2.19 -15.42 9.13
CA LEU A 246 -1.87 -16.52 8.22
C LEU A 246 -1.19 -17.67 8.99
N THR A 247 -1.77 -18.86 8.86
CA THR A 247 -1.17 -20.12 9.33
C THR A 247 -0.75 -20.96 8.13
N PRO A 248 0.20 -21.90 8.27
CA PRO A 248 0.57 -22.80 7.17
C PRO A 248 -0.63 -23.50 6.54
N THR A 249 -1.60 -23.93 7.35
CA THR A 249 -2.84 -24.55 6.89
C THR A 249 -3.70 -23.61 6.06
N LYS A 250 -3.88 -22.34 6.49
CA LYS A 250 -4.61 -21.33 5.73
C LYS A 250 -3.90 -21.01 4.41
N PHE A 251 -2.57 -20.95 4.43
CA PHE A 251 -1.76 -20.71 3.24
C PHE A 251 -1.94 -21.82 2.21
N VAL A 252 -1.79 -23.09 2.61
CA VAL A 252 -2.00 -24.23 1.70
C VAL A 252 -3.44 -24.25 1.15
N LYS A 253 -4.44 -23.98 2.01
CA LYS A 253 -5.84 -23.87 1.55
C LYS A 253 -6.02 -22.76 0.52
N ALA A 254 -5.38 -21.60 0.72
CA ALA A 254 -5.46 -20.47 -0.19
C ALA A 254 -4.86 -20.77 -1.58
N ILE A 255 -3.84 -21.65 -1.68
CA ILE A 255 -3.25 -22.06 -2.97
C ILE A 255 -4.28 -22.76 -3.86
N PHE A 256 -5.19 -23.54 -3.28
CA PHE A 256 -6.23 -24.27 -4.02
C PHE A 256 -7.57 -23.55 -4.05
N ASP A 257 -7.66 -22.35 -3.48
CA ASP A 257 -8.88 -21.56 -3.43
C ASP A 257 -8.86 -20.45 -4.48
N ARG A 258 -9.73 -20.58 -5.48
CA ARG A 258 -9.87 -19.62 -6.58
C ARG A 258 -10.22 -18.22 -6.07
N GLU A 259 -11.06 -18.09 -5.06
CA GLU A 259 -11.44 -16.77 -4.53
C GLU A 259 -10.27 -16.08 -3.82
N SER A 260 -9.45 -16.84 -3.10
CA SER A 260 -8.23 -16.32 -2.48
C SER A 260 -7.25 -15.75 -3.52
N TRP A 261 -7.07 -16.42 -4.66
CA TRP A 261 -6.25 -15.88 -5.75
C TRP A 261 -6.85 -14.62 -6.37
N ARG A 262 -8.16 -14.61 -6.60
CA ARG A 262 -8.88 -13.44 -7.16
C ARG A 262 -8.66 -12.23 -6.26
N ARG A 263 -8.99 -12.35 -4.97
CA ARG A 263 -8.81 -11.28 -3.97
C ARG A 263 -7.36 -10.81 -3.86
N THR A 264 -6.40 -11.75 -3.92
CA THR A 264 -4.97 -11.39 -3.88
C THR A 264 -4.58 -10.55 -5.09
N MET A 265 -5.11 -10.88 -6.27
CA MET A 265 -4.82 -10.13 -7.49
C MET A 265 -5.59 -8.81 -7.56
N ASP A 266 -6.85 -8.77 -7.14
CA ASP A 266 -7.65 -7.54 -7.05
C ASP A 266 -6.92 -6.52 -6.15
N TYR A 267 -6.34 -6.99 -5.04
CA TYR A 267 -5.44 -6.18 -4.22
C TYR A 267 -4.13 -5.82 -4.95
N TRP A 268 -3.39 -6.79 -5.47
CA TRP A 268 -2.06 -6.54 -6.05
C TRP A 268 -2.08 -5.61 -7.27
N LEU A 269 -3.12 -5.71 -8.10
CA LEU A 269 -3.31 -4.87 -9.28
C LEU A 269 -4.00 -3.53 -8.94
N ASN A 270 -5.06 -3.55 -8.13
CA ASN A 270 -5.96 -2.41 -7.99
C ASN A 270 -6.11 -1.88 -6.56
N ARG A 271 -5.51 -2.53 -5.55
CA ARG A 271 -5.58 -2.20 -4.12
C ARG A 271 -7.01 -2.27 -3.59
N GLU A 272 -7.86 -3.06 -4.23
CA GLU A 272 -9.26 -3.17 -3.89
C GLU A 272 -9.46 -3.72 -2.48
N GLY A 273 -10.40 -3.12 -1.75
CA GLY A 273 -10.81 -3.56 -0.42
C GLY A 273 -9.80 -3.29 0.70
N VAL A 274 -8.84 -2.37 0.53
CA VAL A 274 -7.86 -2.00 1.58
C VAL A 274 -8.18 -0.66 2.24
N SER A 275 -8.64 0.33 1.48
CA SER A 275 -8.96 1.69 1.96
C SER A 275 -9.86 1.70 3.20
N ASP A 276 -10.86 0.82 3.22
CA ASP A 276 -11.91 0.82 4.23
C ASP A 276 -11.48 0.11 5.53
N ARG A 277 -10.29 -0.50 5.51
CA ARG A 277 -9.75 -1.29 6.62
C ARG A 277 -8.48 -0.70 7.22
N LEU A 278 -8.05 0.48 6.75
CA LEU A 278 -6.84 1.12 7.24
C LEU A 278 -6.90 1.31 8.77
N GLY A 279 -5.80 0.96 9.44
CA GLY A 279 -5.65 1.27 10.85
C GLY A 279 -5.25 2.73 11.02
N SER A 280 -5.77 3.39 12.05
CA SER A 280 -5.34 4.73 12.41
C SER A 280 -5.28 4.91 13.93
N GLU A 281 -4.41 5.83 14.33
CA GLU A 281 -4.41 6.44 15.66
C GLU A 281 -4.92 7.87 15.48
N ASP A 282 -6.00 8.21 16.17
CA ASP A 282 -6.75 9.44 15.90
C ASP A 282 -6.62 10.45 17.03
N SER A 283 -6.81 11.72 16.66
CA SER A 283 -7.04 12.85 17.56
C SER A 283 -8.26 13.64 17.09
N TYR A 284 -8.66 14.61 17.90
CA TYR A 284 -9.76 15.52 17.62
C TYR A 284 -9.27 16.95 17.79
N VAL A 285 -9.60 17.80 16.82
CA VAL A 285 -9.33 19.24 16.93
C VAL A 285 -10.60 19.97 17.35
N TYR A 286 -10.43 20.88 18.31
CA TYR A 286 -11.46 21.76 18.84
C TYR A 286 -11.05 23.20 18.60
N PHE A 287 -12.01 24.02 18.14
CA PHE A 287 -11.82 25.45 17.93
C PHE A 287 -12.71 26.21 18.89
N GLN A 288 -12.20 27.27 19.51
CA GLN A 288 -13.01 28.12 20.38
C GLN A 288 -14.16 28.74 19.58
N GLN A 289 -15.36 28.83 20.17
CA GLN A 289 -16.51 29.41 19.50
C GLN A 289 -16.21 30.84 19.03
N GLY A 290 -16.53 31.11 17.76
CA GLY A 290 -16.26 32.41 17.12
C GLY A 290 -14.84 32.59 16.60
N PHE A 291 -13.94 31.62 16.80
CA PHE A 291 -12.60 31.63 16.19
C PHE A 291 -12.71 31.45 14.66
N GLN A 292 -12.07 32.35 13.91
CA GLN A 292 -12.12 32.34 12.44
C GLN A 292 -11.14 31.29 11.91
N GLN A 293 -11.67 30.26 11.27
CA GLN A 293 -10.91 29.11 10.77
C GLN A 293 -11.65 28.47 9.57
N ASN A 294 -10.94 27.72 8.73
CA ASN A 294 -11.47 27.09 7.52
C ASN A 294 -11.24 25.56 7.43
N PHE A 295 -10.80 24.94 8.53
CA PHE A 295 -10.71 23.50 8.69
C PHE A 295 -12.09 22.86 8.65
N SER A 296 -12.15 21.73 7.94
CA SER A 296 -13.31 20.84 7.93
C SER A 296 -12.83 19.40 7.83
N GLU A 297 -13.49 18.50 8.54
CA GLU A 297 -13.32 17.06 8.38
C GLU A 297 -13.50 16.63 6.90
N GLN A 298 -12.66 15.72 6.41
CA GLN A 298 -12.89 15.08 5.10
C GLN A 298 -14.00 14.02 5.26
N PRO A 299 -14.94 13.89 4.32
CA PRO A 299 -15.95 12.84 4.34
C PRO A 299 -15.34 11.43 4.27
#